data_AF-A0A182TTZ2-F1
#
_entry.id   AF-A0A182TTZ2-F1
#
_cell.length_a   1.000
_cell.length_b   1.000
_cell.length_c   1.000
_cell.angle_alpha   90.00
_cell.angle_beta   90.00
_cell.angle_gamma   90.00
#
_symmetry.space_group_name_H-M   'P 1'
#
loop_
_entity.id
_entity.type
_entity.pdbx_description
1 polymer ?
#
loop_
_entity_poly.entity_id
_entity_poly.type
_entity_poly.pdbx_seq_one_letter_code
_entity_poly.pdbx_strand_id
1 'polypeptide(L)'
;MFNVSLPHRSLSSLCASLKLACELYPSRHVALCLDPYCGLGFSMWTLISVYSGHHSILIAPYEVEANPSLWLSTLSQYRVRDTFCSYGVIELCTKALSNSIQALKQRNINLGCVRTCVVVAEERPRVQLTQQFCKLFQALGLNTRCVSTSFGCRVNPAICVQGASSAESAQVYVDLRALRNNRVALVERGAPNSLCLVESGKLLPGVKVIIANPDSKGQCGDSHLGEIWVQSPHNSNGYFTIYGDETDYNDHFNAKLVTGCSTNDTWARTGYLGFLRRTECSQAGSILDETTPSIASRDSDTESIHSQGHNTLNSTTSSNAGGNTAATAGGVAGNEQELHDAVYVVGALDEVITLRGMNYHPIDIENSVLRCHKKIAECAVFTWTNLLVVVVELDGNESEALDLVPLVTNTVLEEHQLIVGVVVVVD
;
A
#
# COMPACT_ATOMS: atom_id res chain seq x y z
N MET A 1 -11.05 19.43 11.69
CA MET A 1 -10.91 17.97 11.79
C MET A 1 -12.30 17.38 11.92
N PHE A 2 -12.74 16.52 11.00
CA PHE A 2 -14.07 15.90 11.06
C PHE A 2 -13.97 14.57 11.81
N ASN A 3 -14.76 14.42 12.88
CA ASN A 3 -14.88 13.16 13.60
C ASN A 3 -15.82 12.24 12.83
N VAL A 4 -15.59 10.93 12.87
CA VAL A 4 -16.38 9.95 12.13
C VAL A 4 -17.08 9.01 13.11
N SER A 5 -18.35 8.70 12.85
CA SER A 5 -19.14 7.76 13.63
C SER A 5 -18.98 6.34 13.10
N LEU A 6 -18.37 5.47 13.92
CA LEU A 6 -18.13 4.05 13.64
C LEU A 6 -19.01 3.19 14.56
N PRO A 7 -20.07 2.53 14.06
CA PRO A 7 -20.92 1.69 14.88
C PRO A 7 -20.22 0.38 15.25
N HIS A 8 -20.60 -0.24 16.36
CA HIS A 8 -20.03 -1.53 16.82
C HIS A 8 -20.09 -2.64 15.76
N ARG A 9 -21.14 -2.68 14.92
CA ARG A 9 -21.24 -3.64 13.82
C ARG A 9 -20.12 -3.48 12.78
N SER A 10 -19.75 -2.22 12.48
CA SER A 10 -18.69 -1.90 11.52
C SER A 10 -17.33 -2.28 12.10
N LEU A 11 -17.10 -1.99 13.38
CA LEU A 11 -15.86 -2.40 14.08
C LEU A 11 -15.70 -3.92 14.16
N SER A 12 -16.78 -4.65 14.47
CA SER A 12 -16.77 -6.12 14.49
C SER A 12 -16.48 -6.69 13.10
N SER A 13 -17.10 -6.13 12.05
CA SER A 13 -16.87 -6.53 10.66
C SER A 13 -15.43 -6.24 10.22
N LEU A 14 -14.88 -5.08 10.60
CA LEU A 14 -13.47 -4.74 10.36
C LEU A 14 -12.53 -5.76 11.00
N CYS A 15 -12.77 -6.12 12.27
CA CYS A 15 -11.95 -7.11 12.97
C CYS A 15 -12.04 -8.48 12.30
N ALA A 16 -13.22 -8.90 11.85
CA ALA A 16 -13.42 -10.15 11.12
C ALA A 16 -12.63 -10.17 9.80
N SER A 17 -12.73 -9.09 9.02
CA SER A 17 -12.04 -8.96 7.73
C SER A 17 -10.52 -8.94 7.89
N LEU A 18 -9.99 -8.20 8.86
CA LEU A 18 -8.55 -8.15 9.16
C LEU A 18 -8.03 -9.50 9.67
N LYS A 19 -8.79 -10.17 10.55
CA LYS A 19 -8.43 -11.50 11.05
C LYS A 19 -8.28 -12.50 9.91
N LEU A 20 -9.20 -12.47 8.94
CA LEU A 20 -9.15 -13.35 7.78
C LEU A 20 -7.99 -12.98 6.83
N ALA A 21 -7.88 -11.70 6.46
CA ALA A 21 -6.89 -11.25 5.48
C ALA A 21 -5.44 -11.36 5.97
N CYS A 22 -5.21 -11.15 7.28
CA CYS A 22 -3.89 -11.23 7.89
C CYS A 22 -3.62 -12.56 8.60
N GLU A 23 -4.55 -13.53 8.52
CA GLU A 23 -4.43 -14.85 9.16
C GLU A 23 -4.06 -14.77 10.65
N LEU A 24 -4.79 -13.93 11.38
CA LEU A 24 -4.51 -13.66 12.78
C LEU A 24 -5.09 -14.77 13.66
N TYR A 25 -4.20 -15.57 14.25
CA TYR A 25 -4.54 -16.67 15.16
C TYR A 25 -4.07 -16.39 16.59
N PRO A 26 -4.67 -17.03 17.61
CA PRO A 26 -4.25 -16.87 19.01
C PRO A 26 -2.76 -17.19 19.28
N SER A 27 -2.16 -18.06 18.48
CA SER A 27 -0.74 -18.41 18.56
C SER A 27 0.21 -17.38 17.94
N ARG A 28 -0.32 -16.34 17.27
CA ARG A 28 0.49 -15.29 16.64
C ARG A 28 0.88 -14.21 17.65
N HIS A 29 2.06 -13.65 17.43
CA HIS A 29 2.50 -12.41 18.05
C HIS A 29 2.49 -11.32 16.98
N VAL A 30 1.83 -10.20 17.27
CA VAL A 30 1.72 -9.06 16.36
C VAL A 30 2.37 -7.84 17.02
N ALA A 31 3.33 -7.20 16.36
CA ALA A 31 3.90 -5.95 16.84
C ALA A 31 3.30 -4.75 16.12
N LEU A 32 2.77 -3.79 16.87
CA LEU A 32 2.13 -2.58 16.35
C LEU A 32 2.98 -1.37 16.73
N CYS A 33 3.44 -0.64 15.71
CA CYS A 33 4.11 0.65 15.84
C CYS A 33 3.34 1.69 15.02
N LEU A 34 2.11 1.96 15.45
CA LEU A 34 1.14 2.84 14.79
C LEU A 34 0.65 3.89 15.78
N ASP A 35 0.13 5.00 15.26
CA ASP A 35 -0.59 5.97 16.08
C ASP A 35 -1.89 5.31 16.64
N PRO A 36 -2.05 5.23 17.98
CA PRO A 36 -3.24 4.64 18.58
C PRO A 36 -4.49 5.50 18.44
N TYR A 37 -4.41 6.75 17.97
CA TYR A 37 -5.54 7.70 17.99
C TYR A 37 -6.30 7.82 16.67
N CYS A 38 -5.86 7.17 15.59
CA CYS A 38 -6.47 7.33 14.27
C CYS A 38 -6.66 6.02 13.49
N GLY A 39 -7.65 6.03 12.59
CA GLY A 39 -7.87 5.04 11.53
C GLY A 39 -7.74 3.57 11.93
N LEU A 40 -6.97 2.83 11.13
CA LEU A 40 -6.65 1.42 11.37
C LEU A 40 -5.80 1.21 12.62
N GLY A 41 -4.94 2.18 12.97
CA GLY A 41 -4.09 2.13 14.16
C GLY A 41 -4.89 1.90 15.43
N PHE A 42 -5.89 2.76 15.69
CA PHE A 42 -6.78 2.61 16.85
C PHE A 42 -7.44 1.22 16.92
N SER A 43 -7.99 0.74 15.80
CA SER A 43 -8.69 -0.55 15.73
C SER A 43 -7.75 -1.73 16.02
N MET A 44 -6.51 -1.66 15.53
CA MET A 44 -5.49 -2.68 15.75
C MET A 44 -4.94 -2.65 17.18
N TRP A 45 -4.79 -1.47 17.78
CA TRP A 45 -4.32 -1.36 19.16
C TRP A 45 -5.32 -1.92 20.17
N THR A 46 -6.61 -1.67 19.96
CA THR A 46 -7.64 -1.88 20.99
C THR A 46 -8.51 -3.12 20.76
N LEU A 47 -8.88 -3.43 19.51
CA LEU A 47 -9.93 -4.40 19.23
C LEU A 47 -9.43 -5.70 18.60
N ILE A 48 -8.47 -5.63 17.66
CA ILE A 48 -8.10 -6.82 16.87
C ILE A 48 -7.51 -7.95 17.72
N SER A 49 -6.75 -7.60 18.76
CA SER A 49 -6.10 -8.53 19.68
C SER A 49 -7.12 -9.28 20.52
N VAL A 50 -8.11 -8.54 21.05
CA VAL A 50 -9.23 -9.10 21.81
C VAL A 50 -10.10 -9.97 20.91
N TYR A 51 -10.39 -9.53 19.69
CA TYR A 51 -11.24 -10.26 18.73
C TYR A 51 -10.59 -11.57 18.24
N SER A 52 -9.28 -11.53 17.96
CA SER A 52 -8.56 -12.67 17.39
C SER A 52 -7.93 -13.56 18.47
N GLY A 53 -7.82 -13.09 19.71
CA GLY A 53 -7.19 -13.78 20.84
C GLY A 53 -5.67 -13.85 20.74
N HIS A 54 -5.03 -13.01 19.92
CA HIS A 54 -3.58 -13.02 19.72
C HIS A 54 -2.86 -12.07 20.68
N HIS A 55 -1.56 -12.27 20.85
CA HIS A 55 -0.73 -11.39 21.66
C HIS A 55 -0.25 -10.19 20.85
N SER A 56 -0.64 -8.98 21.25
CA SER A 56 -0.13 -7.73 20.65
C SER A 56 0.97 -7.11 21.49
N ILE A 57 2.06 -6.76 20.85
CA ILE A 57 3.13 -5.93 21.42
C ILE A 57 2.93 -4.51 20.89
N LEU A 58 2.66 -3.58 21.78
CA LEU A 58 2.34 -2.20 21.43
C LEU A 58 3.58 -1.34 21.67
N ILE A 59 4.02 -0.62 20.64
CA ILE A 59 5.19 0.26 20.70
C ILE A 59 4.71 1.63 20.25
N ALA A 60 4.79 2.62 21.13
CA ALA A 60 4.34 3.95 20.79
C ALA A 60 5.36 4.62 19.84
N PRO A 61 4.94 5.30 18.76
CA PRO A 61 5.87 5.94 17.82
C PRO A 61 6.88 6.90 18.49
N TYR A 62 6.45 7.66 19.51
CA TYR A 62 7.33 8.57 20.25
C TYR A 62 8.47 7.86 20.99
N GLU A 63 8.32 6.57 21.35
CA GLU A 63 9.41 5.79 21.95
C GLU A 63 10.45 5.38 20.90
N VAL A 64 10.01 5.20 19.66
CA VAL A 64 10.91 4.94 18.53
C VAL A 64 11.66 6.21 18.15
N GLU A 65 11.05 7.39 18.25
CA GLU A 65 11.77 8.67 18.10
C GLU A 65 12.92 8.81 19.10
N ALA A 66 12.68 8.48 20.37
CA ALA A 66 13.72 8.49 21.39
C ALA A 66 14.77 7.36 21.21
N ASN A 67 14.35 6.20 20.73
CA ASN A 67 15.22 5.05 20.45
C ASN A 67 14.84 4.34 19.14
N PRO A 68 15.44 4.73 18.00
CA PRO A 68 15.06 4.20 16.68
C PRO A 68 15.25 2.69 16.53
N SER A 69 16.13 2.08 17.35
CA SER A 69 16.39 0.64 17.33
C SER A 69 15.34 -0.18 18.09
N LEU A 70 14.46 0.45 18.87
CA LEU A 70 13.51 -0.22 19.75
C LEU A 70 12.56 -1.16 19.00
N TRP A 71 11.96 -0.68 17.92
CA TRP A 71 11.02 -1.46 17.12
C TRP A 71 11.69 -2.72 16.55
N LEU A 72 12.82 -2.56 15.85
CA LEU A 72 13.55 -3.68 15.25
C LEU A 72 14.09 -4.67 16.29
N SER A 73 14.57 -4.16 17.43
CA SER A 73 15.05 -5.00 18.53
C SER A 73 13.90 -5.84 19.13
N THR A 74 12.72 -5.24 19.27
CA THR A 74 11.52 -5.92 19.77
C THR A 74 11.06 -7.02 18.80
N LEU A 75 11.04 -6.72 17.49
CA LEU A 75 10.73 -7.72 16.46
C LEU A 75 11.67 -8.93 16.55
N SER A 76 12.97 -8.68 16.68
CA SER A 76 13.99 -9.73 16.79
C SER A 76 13.88 -10.53 18.10
N GLN A 77 13.74 -9.85 19.24
CA GLN A 77 13.72 -10.46 20.57
C GLN A 77 12.53 -11.41 20.74
N TYR A 78 11.34 -10.95 20.34
CA TYR A 78 10.11 -11.74 20.46
C TYR A 78 9.84 -12.61 19.22
N ARG A 79 10.74 -12.61 18.23
CA ARG A 79 10.60 -13.31 16.95
C ARG A 79 9.23 -13.06 16.30
N VAL A 80 8.84 -11.79 16.29
CA VAL A 80 7.55 -11.36 15.78
C VAL A 80 7.47 -11.63 14.29
N ARG A 81 6.39 -12.29 13.88
CA ARG A 81 6.18 -12.66 12.47
C ARG A 81 5.47 -11.56 11.70
N ASP A 82 4.45 -10.96 12.32
CA ASP A 82 3.52 -10.03 11.68
C ASP A 82 3.63 -8.67 12.39
N THR A 83 3.91 -7.60 11.65
CA THR A 83 4.05 -6.24 12.20
C THR A 83 3.37 -5.20 11.33
N PHE A 84 2.87 -4.15 11.98
CA PHE A 84 2.24 -3.00 11.33
C PHE A 84 2.93 -1.73 11.80
N CYS A 85 3.26 -0.84 10.86
CA CYS A 85 3.94 0.41 11.14
C CYS A 85 3.46 1.53 10.20
N SER A 86 3.77 2.78 10.54
CA SER A 86 3.50 3.94 9.67
C SER A 86 4.71 4.28 8.81
N TYR A 87 4.50 5.09 7.76
CA TYR A 87 5.62 5.63 6.98
C TYR A 87 6.59 6.43 7.83
N GLY A 88 6.11 7.21 8.81
CA GLY A 88 6.97 7.97 9.72
C GLY A 88 7.93 7.08 10.51
N VAL A 89 7.47 5.92 10.99
CA VAL A 89 8.33 4.95 11.70
C VAL A 89 9.41 4.39 10.76
N ILE A 90 9.03 4.01 9.53
CA ILE A 90 9.97 3.51 8.53
C ILE A 90 11.01 4.56 8.15
N GLU A 91 10.56 5.80 7.94
CA GLU A 91 11.43 6.93 7.61
C GLU A 91 12.42 7.22 8.72
N LEU A 92 11.95 7.35 9.96
CA LEU A 92 12.78 7.54 11.13
C LEU A 92 13.82 6.43 11.28
N CYS A 93 13.41 5.15 11.20
CA CYS A 93 14.34 4.03 11.30
C CYS A 93 15.37 4.05 10.15
N THR A 94 14.94 4.38 8.93
CA THR A 94 15.85 4.42 7.76
C THR A 94 16.89 5.54 7.91
N LYS A 95 16.46 6.75 8.28
CA LYS A 95 17.36 7.90 8.49
C LYS A 95 18.31 7.63 9.67
N ALA A 96 17.79 7.32 10.85
CA ALA A 96 18.56 7.24 12.08
C ALA A 96 19.47 6.00 12.20
N LEU A 97 19.09 4.86 11.60
CA LEU A 97 19.86 3.61 11.71
C LEU A 97 20.77 3.32 10.52
N SER A 98 20.76 4.16 9.50
CA SER A 98 21.59 4.03 8.28
C SER A 98 23.06 3.69 8.59
N ASN A 99 23.67 4.42 9.52
CA ASN A 99 25.07 4.25 9.92
C ASN A 99 25.28 3.20 11.05
N SER A 100 24.19 2.70 11.63
CA SER A 100 24.21 1.84 12.83
C SER A 100 24.00 0.35 12.52
N ILE A 101 23.83 -0.04 11.25
CA ILE A 101 23.53 -1.43 10.85
C ILE A 101 24.56 -2.43 11.38
N GLN A 102 25.85 -2.10 11.36
CA GLN A 102 26.89 -3.00 11.89
C GLN A 102 26.79 -3.16 13.41
N ALA A 103 26.47 -2.09 14.14
CA ALA A 103 26.24 -2.16 15.59
C ALA A 103 24.99 -3.01 15.92
N LEU A 104 23.93 -2.91 15.13
CA LEU A 104 22.73 -3.74 15.28
C LEU A 104 23.03 -5.22 15.05
N LYS A 105 23.89 -5.55 14.08
CA LYS A 105 24.38 -6.92 13.87
C LYS A 105 25.16 -7.45 15.06
N GLN A 106 26.05 -6.64 15.63
CA GLN A 106 26.82 -7.01 16.83
C GLN A 106 25.92 -7.27 18.04
N ARG A 107 24.76 -6.60 18.10
CA ARG A 107 23.70 -6.85 19.10
C ARG A 107 22.82 -8.06 18.77
N ASN A 108 23.14 -8.84 17.74
CA ASN A 108 22.38 -10.01 17.29
C ASN A 108 20.92 -9.72 16.88
N ILE A 109 20.65 -8.52 16.34
CA ILE A 109 19.32 -8.20 15.81
C ILE A 109 19.14 -8.91 14.46
N ASN A 110 18.08 -9.71 14.35
CA ASN A 110 17.74 -10.49 13.17
C ASN A 110 16.25 -10.36 12.82
N LEU A 111 15.98 -9.82 11.62
CA LEU A 111 14.64 -9.57 11.09
C LEU A 111 14.13 -10.71 10.19
N GLY A 112 14.86 -11.82 10.05
CA GLY A 112 14.41 -12.99 9.29
C GLY A 112 13.18 -13.69 9.86
N CYS A 113 12.78 -13.33 11.09
CA CYS A 113 11.51 -13.77 11.69
C CYS A 113 10.29 -13.08 11.06
N VAL A 114 10.45 -11.87 10.53
CA VAL A 114 9.36 -11.07 9.96
C VAL A 114 8.93 -11.66 8.61
N ARG A 115 7.66 -12.04 8.51
CA ARG A 115 7.04 -12.51 7.26
C ARG A 115 6.05 -11.51 6.70
N THR A 116 5.54 -10.61 7.53
CA THR A 116 4.59 -9.58 7.10
C THR A 116 4.87 -8.29 7.85
N CYS A 117 5.14 -7.24 7.11
CA CYS A 117 5.36 -5.88 7.57
C CYS A 117 4.44 -4.97 6.76
N VAL A 118 3.25 -4.68 7.29
CA VAL A 118 2.28 -3.84 6.60
C VAL A 118 2.51 -2.39 7.00
N VAL A 119 2.85 -1.57 6.02
CA VAL A 119 2.94 -0.12 6.17
C VAL A 119 1.56 0.49 5.97
N VAL A 120 0.96 0.92 7.09
CA VAL A 120 -0.37 1.50 7.09
C VAL A 120 -0.32 2.90 6.48
N ALA A 121 -1.05 3.08 5.37
CA ALA A 121 -1.09 4.32 4.61
C ALA A 121 -2.52 4.85 4.48
N GLU A 122 -2.65 6.17 4.64
CA GLU A 122 -3.82 6.97 4.24
C GLU A 122 -3.42 7.96 3.13
N GLU A 123 -2.48 7.55 2.28
CA GLU A 123 -1.88 8.36 1.21
C GLU A 123 -1.36 7.45 0.08
N ARG A 124 -0.87 8.05 -1.02
CA ARG A 124 -0.21 7.30 -2.11
C ARG A 124 1.00 6.53 -1.54
N PRO A 125 1.17 5.23 -1.85
CA PRO A 125 2.31 4.46 -1.36
C PRO A 125 3.69 5.07 -1.68
N ARG A 126 4.55 5.25 -0.66
CA ARG A 126 5.89 5.84 -0.80
C ARG A 126 6.91 4.80 -1.26
N VAL A 127 6.97 4.59 -2.59
CA VAL A 127 7.79 3.55 -3.23
C VAL A 127 9.27 3.66 -2.89
N GLN A 128 9.84 4.86 -3.00
CA GLN A 128 11.26 5.10 -2.80
C GLN A 128 11.68 4.82 -1.35
N LEU A 129 10.91 5.32 -0.38
CA LEU A 129 11.14 5.11 1.04
C LEU A 129 11.12 3.61 1.39
N THR A 130 10.10 2.90 0.90
CA THR A 130 9.96 1.46 1.14
C THR A 130 11.12 0.66 0.56
N GLN A 131 11.58 1.02 -0.64
CA GLN A 131 12.76 0.40 -1.27
C GLN A 131 14.05 0.68 -0.49
N GLN A 132 14.26 1.90 -0.01
CA GLN A 132 15.41 2.27 0.81
C GLN A 132 15.43 1.48 2.13
N PHE A 133 14.29 1.42 2.82
CA PHE A 133 14.13 0.63 4.04
C PHE A 133 14.47 -0.85 3.81
N CYS A 134 13.86 -1.47 2.79
CA CYS A 134 14.11 -2.85 2.42
C CYS A 134 15.60 -3.11 2.15
N LYS A 135 16.23 -2.27 1.34
CA LYS A 135 17.65 -2.40 0.97
C LYS A 135 18.56 -2.27 2.20
N LEU A 136 18.27 -1.32 3.08
CA LEU A 136 19.08 -1.07 4.27
C LEU A 136 19.02 -2.23 5.27
N PHE A 137 17.81 -2.72 5.56
CA PHE A 137 17.58 -3.75 6.57
C PHE A 137 17.67 -5.18 6.05
N GLN A 138 17.85 -5.38 4.74
CA GLN A 138 18.20 -6.69 4.16
C GLN A 138 19.46 -7.27 4.81
N ALA A 139 20.40 -6.42 5.21
CA ALA A 139 21.61 -6.83 5.92
C ALA A 139 21.30 -7.49 7.29
N LEU A 140 20.17 -7.17 7.93
CA LEU A 140 19.69 -7.77 9.17
C LEU A 140 18.73 -8.96 8.93
N GLY A 141 18.56 -9.41 7.69
CA GLY A 141 17.71 -10.56 7.34
C GLY A 141 16.27 -10.20 6.96
N LEU A 142 15.92 -8.92 6.82
CA LEU A 142 14.60 -8.51 6.35
C LEU A 142 14.40 -8.96 4.89
N ASN A 143 13.32 -9.69 4.63
CA ASN A 143 12.93 -10.08 3.27
C ASN A 143 12.12 -8.95 2.63
N THR A 144 12.52 -8.45 1.46
CA THR A 144 11.82 -7.36 0.77
C THR A 144 10.36 -7.70 0.46
N ARG A 145 10.06 -8.98 0.24
CA ARG A 145 8.70 -9.48 -0.01
C ARG A 145 7.78 -9.42 1.21
N CYS A 146 8.32 -9.23 2.42
CA CYS A 146 7.49 -9.12 3.61
C CYS A 146 6.89 -7.73 3.77
N VAL A 147 7.46 -6.71 3.12
CA VAL A 147 7.02 -5.32 3.25
C VAL A 147 5.94 -5.05 2.23
N SER A 148 4.76 -4.66 2.71
CA SER A 148 3.60 -4.34 1.90
C SER A 148 2.93 -3.08 2.43
N THR A 149 1.94 -2.56 1.73
CA THR A 149 1.16 -1.41 2.20
C THR A 149 -0.30 -1.79 2.39
N SER A 150 -1.04 -0.95 3.11
CA SER A 150 -2.49 -0.99 3.20
C SER A 150 -3.05 0.38 2.86
N PHE A 151 -4.29 0.42 2.38
CA PHE A 151 -5.01 1.66 2.18
C PHE A 151 -6.30 1.69 2.99
N GLY A 152 -6.44 2.77 3.75
CA GLY A 152 -7.65 3.15 4.47
C GLY A 152 -7.87 4.65 4.37
N CYS A 153 -9.04 5.11 4.79
CA CYS A 153 -9.38 6.51 4.90
C CYS A 153 -10.38 6.73 6.02
N ARG A 154 -10.74 7.99 6.28
CA ARG A 154 -11.70 8.34 7.34
C ARG A 154 -13.05 7.65 7.20
N VAL A 155 -13.51 7.46 5.97
CA VAL A 155 -14.83 6.87 5.67
C VAL A 155 -14.81 5.34 5.75
N ASN A 156 -13.65 4.73 5.53
CA ASN A 156 -13.42 3.30 5.70
C ASN A 156 -11.98 3.05 6.17
N PRO A 157 -11.77 2.62 7.43
CA PRO A 157 -10.44 2.52 8.02
C PRO A 157 -9.54 1.44 7.38
N ALA A 158 -10.07 0.49 6.61
CA ALA A 158 -9.27 -0.51 5.91
C ALA A 158 -9.98 -1.00 4.64
N ILE A 159 -9.63 -0.43 3.50
CA ILE A 159 -10.15 -0.83 2.19
C ILE A 159 -9.31 -2.00 1.67
N CYS A 160 -7.99 -1.83 1.68
CA CYS A 160 -7.03 -2.80 1.16
C CYS A 160 -5.97 -3.12 2.21
N VAL A 161 -5.64 -4.40 2.39
CA VAL A 161 -4.52 -4.83 3.23
C VAL A 161 -3.85 -6.04 2.59
N GLN A 162 -2.53 -6.04 2.57
CA GLN A 162 -1.76 -7.15 2.03
C GLN A 162 -1.13 -7.99 3.16
N GLY A 163 -1.84 -9.05 3.55
CA GLY A 163 -1.43 -9.98 4.62
C GLY A 163 -0.41 -11.04 4.18
N ALA A 164 -0.15 -11.98 5.08
CA ALA A 164 1.00 -12.90 5.03
C ALA A 164 1.04 -13.91 3.89
N SER A 165 -0.11 -14.22 3.29
CA SER A 165 -0.24 -15.16 2.18
C SER A 165 -0.36 -14.46 0.83
N SER A 166 -0.10 -13.14 0.79
CA SER A 166 -0.18 -12.37 -0.45
C SER A 166 1.12 -12.42 -1.24
N ALA A 167 0.96 -12.42 -2.57
CA ALA A 167 2.02 -12.22 -3.55
C ALA A 167 2.78 -10.90 -3.32
N GLU A 168 3.94 -10.74 -3.98
CA GLU A 168 4.65 -9.47 -4.03
C GLU A 168 3.75 -8.36 -4.61
N SER A 169 3.79 -7.16 -4.00
CA SER A 169 2.95 -6.04 -4.45
C SER A 169 3.34 -5.63 -5.87
N ALA A 170 2.37 -5.62 -6.78
CA ALA A 170 2.64 -5.28 -8.17
C ALA A 170 2.94 -3.79 -8.33
N GLN A 171 3.98 -3.50 -9.12
CA GLN A 171 4.34 -2.13 -9.51
C GLN A 171 3.88 -1.87 -10.94
N VAL A 172 3.38 -0.67 -11.18
CA VAL A 172 2.94 -0.22 -12.50
C VAL A 172 3.55 1.15 -12.76
N TYR A 173 3.89 1.40 -14.02
CA TYR A 173 4.38 2.69 -14.46
C TYR A 173 3.28 3.37 -15.27
N VAL A 174 2.98 4.61 -14.94
CA VAL A 174 1.94 5.42 -15.59
C VAL A 174 2.53 6.72 -16.14
N ASP A 175 1.98 7.21 -17.25
CA ASP A 175 2.36 8.51 -17.80
C ASP A 175 1.78 9.64 -16.94
N LEU A 176 2.67 10.45 -16.36
CA LEU A 176 2.30 11.61 -15.55
C LEU A 176 1.46 12.62 -16.35
N ARG A 177 1.68 12.77 -17.68
CA ARG A 177 0.91 13.69 -18.52
C ARG A 177 -0.52 13.23 -18.74
N ALA A 178 -0.73 11.92 -18.83
CA ALA A 178 -2.07 11.35 -18.91
C ALA A 178 -2.82 11.56 -17.58
N LEU A 179 -2.14 11.36 -16.44
CA LEU A 179 -2.73 11.58 -15.11
C LEU A 179 -3.22 13.02 -14.93
N ARG A 180 -2.48 14.01 -15.44
CA ARG A 180 -2.88 15.43 -15.41
C ARG A 180 -4.21 15.73 -16.11
N ASN A 181 -4.66 14.84 -16.99
CA ASN A 181 -5.92 14.92 -17.72
C ASN A 181 -6.95 13.87 -17.23
N ASN A 182 -6.80 13.39 -15.99
CA ASN A 182 -7.63 12.35 -15.37
C ASN A 182 -7.67 11.04 -16.18
N ARG A 183 -6.55 10.67 -16.83
CA ARG A 183 -6.41 9.42 -17.58
C ARG A 183 -5.27 8.57 -17.03
N VAL A 184 -5.43 7.26 -17.11
CA VAL A 184 -4.41 6.29 -16.74
C VAL A 184 -3.89 5.65 -18.01
N ALA A 185 -2.64 5.98 -18.35
CA ALA A 185 -1.93 5.36 -19.47
C ALA A 185 -0.71 4.62 -18.91
N LEU A 186 -0.68 3.29 -19.08
CA LEU A 186 0.45 2.47 -18.68
C LEU A 186 1.62 2.68 -19.63
N VAL A 187 2.81 2.80 -19.06
CA VAL A 187 4.07 2.94 -19.80
C VAL A 187 5.08 1.93 -19.30
N GLU A 188 6.18 1.77 -20.04
CA GLU A 188 7.29 0.94 -19.61
C GLU A 188 8.14 1.65 -18.55
N ARG A 189 8.87 0.85 -17.76
CA ARG A 189 9.84 1.37 -16.80
C ARG A 189 10.90 2.20 -17.52
N GLY A 190 11.08 3.45 -17.10
CA GLY A 190 12.08 4.35 -17.66
C GLY A 190 11.59 5.18 -18.86
N ALA A 191 10.31 5.05 -19.23
CA ALA A 191 9.70 5.96 -20.19
C ALA A 191 9.75 7.42 -19.66
N PRO A 192 9.83 8.43 -20.56
CA PRO A 192 9.86 9.82 -20.14
C PRO A 192 8.56 10.18 -19.41
N ASN A 193 8.68 10.85 -18.26
CA ASN A 193 7.56 11.16 -17.35
C ASN A 193 6.84 9.93 -16.76
N SER A 194 7.49 8.76 -16.71
CA SER A 194 6.92 7.60 -16.03
C SER A 194 6.88 7.81 -14.51
N LEU A 195 5.72 7.62 -13.91
CA LEU A 195 5.52 7.57 -12.48
C LEU A 195 5.33 6.12 -12.04
N CYS A 196 6.12 5.66 -11.06
CA CYS A 196 5.95 4.34 -10.45
C CYS A 196 4.85 4.40 -9.38
N LEU A 197 3.84 3.55 -9.52
CA LEU A 197 2.79 3.32 -8.53
C LEU A 197 2.84 1.87 -8.06
N VAL A 198 2.59 1.66 -6.77
CA VAL A 198 2.53 0.33 -6.15
C VAL A 198 1.09 0.07 -5.74
N GLU A 199 0.68 -1.18 -5.90
CA GLU A 199 -0.59 -1.67 -5.40
C GLU A 199 -0.76 -1.40 -3.90
N SER A 200 -1.93 -0.91 -3.51
CA SER A 200 -2.28 -0.56 -2.13
C SER A 200 -2.66 -1.75 -1.24
N GLY A 201 -2.59 -2.96 -1.79
CA GLY A 201 -2.93 -4.25 -1.19
C GLY A 201 -4.21 -4.86 -1.75
N LYS A 202 -4.58 -6.02 -1.21
CA LYS A 202 -5.79 -6.76 -1.61
C LYS A 202 -7.02 -6.20 -0.91
N LEU A 203 -8.13 -6.13 -1.63
CA LEU A 203 -9.43 -5.78 -1.06
C LEU A 203 -9.78 -6.71 0.09
N LEU A 204 -10.18 -6.13 1.23
CA LEU A 204 -10.61 -6.92 2.37
C LEU A 204 -11.93 -7.67 2.07
N PRO A 205 -12.19 -8.80 2.75
CA PRO A 205 -13.45 -9.52 2.60
C PRO A 205 -14.67 -8.63 2.79
N GLY A 206 -15.61 -8.70 1.84
CA GLY A 206 -16.83 -7.90 1.84
C GLY A 206 -16.65 -6.44 1.38
N VAL A 207 -15.44 -6.01 1.00
CA VAL A 207 -15.19 -4.71 0.38
C VAL A 207 -15.41 -4.80 -1.12
N LYS A 208 -16.21 -3.87 -1.64
CA LYS A 208 -16.32 -3.60 -3.07
C LYS A 208 -15.82 -2.19 -3.34
N VAL A 209 -15.13 -2.03 -4.46
CA VAL A 209 -14.61 -0.73 -4.90
C VAL A 209 -15.06 -0.48 -6.33
N ILE A 210 -15.39 0.77 -6.61
CA ILE A 210 -15.61 1.28 -7.97
C ILE A 210 -14.84 2.60 -8.12
N ILE A 211 -14.54 2.95 -9.37
CA ILE A 211 -13.96 4.24 -9.71
C ILE A 211 -15.08 5.09 -10.32
N ALA A 212 -15.33 6.25 -9.75
CA ALA A 212 -16.39 7.16 -10.18
C ALA A 212 -15.82 8.54 -10.47
N ASN A 213 -16.37 9.24 -11.46
CA ASN A 213 -16.02 10.62 -11.69
C ASN A 213 -16.70 11.49 -10.60
N PRO A 214 -15.93 12.30 -9.85
CA PRO A 214 -16.44 13.00 -8.67
C PRO A 214 -17.52 14.05 -9.00
N ASP A 215 -17.52 14.59 -10.22
CA ASP A 215 -18.44 15.65 -10.67
C ASP A 215 -19.72 15.07 -11.29
N SER A 216 -19.55 14.18 -12.28
CA SER A 216 -20.67 13.55 -13.00
C SER A 216 -21.33 12.41 -12.23
N LYS A 217 -20.67 11.90 -11.18
CA LYS A 217 -21.11 10.73 -10.40
C LYS A 217 -21.36 9.49 -11.27
N GLY A 218 -20.71 9.41 -12.43
CA GLY A 218 -20.76 8.28 -13.35
C GLY A 218 -19.59 7.33 -13.13
N GLN A 219 -19.80 6.03 -13.37
CA GLN A 219 -18.74 5.03 -13.30
C GLN A 219 -17.67 5.32 -14.36
N CYS A 220 -16.40 5.37 -13.94
CA CYS A 220 -15.26 5.51 -14.83
C CYS A 220 -14.93 4.18 -15.51
N GLY A 221 -14.47 4.24 -16.77
CA GLY A 221 -13.86 3.09 -17.44
C GLY A 221 -12.41 2.86 -17.00
N ASP A 222 -11.85 1.69 -17.30
CA ASP A 222 -10.56 1.20 -16.80
C ASP A 222 -9.35 2.16 -17.04
N SER A 223 -9.40 2.98 -18.08
CA SER A 223 -8.32 3.94 -18.41
C SER A 223 -8.55 5.35 -17.85
N HIS A 224 -9.52 5.55 -16.97
CA HIS A 224 -9.82 6.85 -16.36
C HIS A 224 -9.40 6.89 -14.91
N LEU A 225 -8.79 8.00 -14.52
CA LEU A 225 -8.59 8.33 -13.12
C LEU A 225 -9.90 8.88 -12.56
N GLY A 226 -10.32 8.39 -11.41
CA GLY A 226 -11.51 8.88 -10.73
C GLY A 226 -11.40 8.72 -9.24
N GLU A 227 -12.45 9.14 -8.55
CA GLU A 227 -12.58 8.95 -7.12
C GLU A 227 -12.85 7.48 -6.80
N ILE A 228 -12.14 6.95 -5.82
CA ILE A 228 -12.35 5.61 -5.28
C ILE A 228 -13.61 5.67 -4.41
N TRP A 229 -14.64 4.93 -4.77
CA TRP A 229 -15.83 4.77 -3.95
C TRP A 229 -15.88 3.35 -3.39
N VAL A 230 -16.29 3.22 -2.13
CA VAL A 230 -16.22 1.96 -1.39
C VAL A 230 -17.55 1.57 -0.78
N GLN A 231 -17.90 0.30 -0.93
CA GLN A 231 -19.03 -0.32 -0.24
C GLN A 231 -18.48 -1.47 0.61
N SER A 232 -18.63 -1.38 1.94
CA SER A 232 -18.23 -2.45 2.84
C SER A 232 -19.11 -2.50 4.10
N PRO A 233 -19.18 -3.65 4.80
CA PRO A 233 -19.90 -3.76 6.07
C PRO A 233 -19.24 -2.96 7.20
N HIS A 234 -17.99 -2.56 7.02
CA HIS A 234 -17.21 -1.76 7.97
C HIS A 234 -17.02 -0.30 7.56
N ASN A 235 -17.82 0.19 6.61
CA ASN A 235 -17.92 1.63 6.37
C ASN A 235 -18.41 2.36 7.63
N SER A 236 -17.92 3.57 7.78
CA SER A 236 -18.43 4.55 8.74
C SER A 236 -19.83 5.03 8.35
N ASN A 237 -20.60 5.54 9.32
CA ASN A 237 -22.02 5.86 9.11
C ASN A 237 -22.33 7.37 9.02
N GLY A 238 -21.34 8.23 9.18
CA GLY A 238 -21.54 9.67 9.20
C GLY A 238 -20.37 10.42 9.83
N TYR A 239 -20.34 11.74 9.67
CA TYR A 239 -19.48 12.59 10.51
C TYR A 239 -20.20 12.92 11.81
N PHE A 240 -19.45 12.98 12.89
CA PHE A 240 -19.94 13.39 14.20
C PHE A 240 -19.77 14.91 14.36
N THR A 241 -20.86 15.63 14.54
CA THR A 241 -20.89 17.07 14.80
C THR A 241 -21.44 17.34 16.20
N ILE A 242 -20.78 18.23 16.96
CA ILE A 242 -21.28 18.68 18.27
C ILE A 242 -22.26 19.85 18.09
N TYR A 243 -22.05 20.66 17.05
CA TYR A 243 -22.83 21.85 16.72
C TYR A 243 -23.09 21.88 15.19
N GLY A 244 -24.22 21.36 14.72
CA GLY A 244 -24.62 21.53 13.31
C GLY A 244 -25.41 20.36 12.72
N ASP A 245 -26.31 20.71 11.78
CA ASP A 245 -27.23 19.84 11.05
C ASP A 245 -26.53 18.67 10.34
N GLU A 246 -27.03 17.44 10.55
CA GLU A 246 -26.48 16.20 9.96
C GLU A 246 -26.75 16.05 8.45
N THR A 247 -27.47 17.00 7.83
CA THR A 247 -28.05 16.86 6.49
C THR A 247 -27.06 17.05 5.34
N ASP A 248 -25.95 17.76 5.51
CA ASP A 248 -25.04 18.13 4.40
C ASP A 248 -24.04 17.03 3.98
N TYR A 249 -23.90 15.95 4.76
CA TYR A 249 -22.87 14.92 4.50
C TYR A 249 -23.43 13.57 4.04
N ASN A 250 -24.74 13.47 3.81
CA ASN A 250 -25.36 12.22 3.37
C ASN A 250 -24.74 11.70 2.05
N ASP A 251 -24.38 12.62 1.16
CA ASP A 251 -23.73 12.32 -0.12
C ASP A 251 -22.32 11.71 0.03
N HIS A 252 -21.65 11.84 1.18
CA HIS A 252 -20.33 11.22 1.40
C HIS A 252 -20.44 9.74 1.77
N PHE A 253 -21.51 9.32 2.46
CA PHE A 253 -21.66 7.95 2.95
C PHE A 253 -22.67 7.13 2.15
N ASN A 254 -23.61 7.80 1.48
CA ASN A 254 -24.71 7.18 0.73
C ASN A 254 -24.77 7.69 -0.72
N ALA A 255 -23.62 7.93 -1.35
CA ALA A 255 -23.55 8.30 -2.76
C ALA A 255 -24.15 7.21 -3.65
N LYS A 256 -24.78 7.63 -4.74
CA LYS A 256 -25.28 6.73 -5.79
C LYS A 256 -24.69 7.12 -7.12
N LEU A 257 -24.42 6.10 -7.94
CA LEU A 257 -24.01 6.31 -9.32
C LEU A 257 -25.18 6.83 -10.15
N VAL A 258 -24.93 7.83 -10.98
CA VAL A 258 -25.88 8.33 -11.98
C VAL A 258 -25.89 7.42 -13.20
N THR A 259 -24.72 6.88 -13.57
CA THR A 259 -24.54 5.95 -14.69
C THR A 259 -23.59 4.81 -14.29
N GLY A 260 -23.88 3.59 -14.75
CA GLY A 260 -23.08 2.39 -14.45
C GLY A 260 -23.94 1.17 -14.12
N CYS A 261 -23.29 0.08 -13.69
CA CYS A 261 -23.97 -1.21 -13.44
C CYS A 261 -24.72 -1.26 -12.10
N SER A 262 -24.36 -0.39 -11.14
CA SER A 262 -24.82 -0.42 -9.74
C SER A 262 -25.46 0.90 -9.30
N THR A 263 -26.44 1.41 -10.05
CA THR A 263 -27.12 2.68 -9.76
C THR A 263 -28.01 2.65 -8.51
N ASN A 264 -28.44 1.46 -8.09
CA ASN A 264 -29.25 1.28 -6.88
C ASN A 264 -28.42 1.10 -5.60
N ASP A 265 -27.14 0.76 -5.74
CA ASP A 265 -26.24 0.55 -4.60
C ASP A 265 -25.79 1.89 -4.01
N THR A 266 -25.61 1.92 -2.69
CA THR A 266 -25.02 3.06 -2.00
C THR A 266 -23.52 2.83 -1.79
N TRP A 267 -22.77 3.90 -1.98
CA TRP A 267 -21.32 3.92 -1.93
C TRP A 267 -20.85 5.05 -1.03
N ALA A 268 -19.72 4.81 -0.36
CA ALA A 268 -19.06 5.82 0.43
C ALA A 268 -17.92 6.44 -0.38
N ARG A 269 -17.92 7.76 -0.47
CA ARG A 269 -16.92 8.58 -1.17
C ARG A 269 -15.67 8.67 -0.32
N THR A 270 -14.54 8.19 -0.83
CA THR A 270 -13.31 8.19 -0.04
C THR A 270 -12.61 9.55 -0.04
N GLY A 271 -12.85 10.38 -1.06
CA GLY A 271 -12.05 11.58 -1.30
C GLY A 271 -10.67 11.31 -1.87
N TYR A 272 -10.34 10.08 -2.28
CA TYR A 272 -9.07 9.74 -2.91
C TYR A 272 -9.25 9.39 -4.38
N LEU A 273 -8.33 9.87 -5.20
CA LEU A 273 -8.22 9.54 -6.61
C LEU A 273 -7.38 8.28 -6.81
N GLY A 274 -7.82 7.42 -7.72
CA GLY A 274 -7.12 6.21 -8.08
C GLY A 274 -7.76 5.46 -9.25
N PHE A 275 -7.26 4.27 -9.48
CA PHE A 275 -7.81 3.34 -10.48
C PHE A 275 -7.71 1.90 -10.01
N LEU A 276 -8.54 1.05 -10.60
CA LEU A 276 -8.50 -0.40 -10.42
C LEU A 276 -7.74 -1.03 -11.57
N ARG A 277 -6.97 -2.07 -11.26
CA ARG A 277 -6.35 -2.92 -12.29
C ARG A 277 -6.36 -4.36 -11.81
N ARG A 278 -6.62 -5.28 -12.74
CA ARG A 278 -6.49 -6.70 -12.48
C ARG A 278 -5.02 -7.10 -12.51
N THR A 279 -4.56 -7.72 -11.42
CA THR A 279 -3.17 -8.08 -11.18
C THR A 279 -3.07 -9.58 -10.90
N GLU A 280 -1.96 -10.18 -11.30
CA GLU A 280 -1.64 -11.58 -11.01
C GLU A 280 -1.33 -11.79 -9.53
N CYS A 281 -1.98 -12.76 -8.90
CA CYS A 281 -1.51 -13.25 -7.61
C CYS A 281 -0.33 -14.19 -7.85
N SER A 282 0.90 -13.68 -7.76
CA SER A 282 2.10 -14.53 -7.71
C SER A 282 2.09 -15.39 -6.43
N GLN A 283 1.34 -16.50 -6.44
CA GLN A 283 1.56 -17.56 -5.47
C GLN A 283 2.96 -18.12 -5.72
N ALA A 284 3.79 -18.13 -4.68
CA ALA A 284 5.17 -18.59 -4.78
C ALA A 284 5.23 -20.07 -5.19
N GLY A 285 5.31 -20.34 -6.49
CA GLY A 285 5.97 -21.53 -6.98
C GLY A 285 7.44 -21.42 -6.60
N SER A 286 7.91 -22.31 -5.73
CA SER A 286 9.33 -22.48 -5.44
C SER A 286 10.04 -22.95 -6.71
N ILE A 287 10.41 -22.00 -7.58
CA ILE A 287 11.41 -22.24 -8.61
C ILE A 287 12.75 -21.98 -7.91
N LEU A 288 13.47 -23.06 -7.63
CA LEU A 288 14.86 -23.03 -7.25
C LEU A 288 15.60 -22.30 -8.39
N ASP A 289 16.03 -21.07 -8.14
CA ASP A 289 16.90 -20.34 -9.03
C ASP A 289 18.31 -20.95 -8.88
N GLU A 290 18.61 -21.95 -9.72
CA GLU A 290 19.94 -22.53 -9.91
C GLU A 290 20.85 -21.51 -10.62
N THR A 291 21.24 -20.44 -9.94
CA THR A 291 22.41 -19.65 -10.32
C THR A 291 23.19 -19.21 -9.09
N THR A 292 23.84 -20.14 -8.41
CA THR A 292 25.01 -19.84 -7.57
C THR A 292 25.96 -21.04 -7.62
N PRO A 293 27.22 -20.90 -8.08
CA PRO A 293 28.15 -22.01 -8.16
C PRO A 293 28.65 -22.36 -6.77
N SER A 294 28.25 -23.51 -6.22
CA SER A 294 28.82 -24.05 -5.00
C SER A 294 30.09 -24.83 -5.30
N ILE A 295 31.16 -24.39 -4.65
CA ILE A 295 32.49 -24.97 -4.64
C ILE A 295 32.44 -26.41 -4.09
N ALA A 296 33.22 -27.27 -4.73
CA ALA A 296 33.38 -28.68 -4.46
C ALA A 296 33.63 -29.04 -2.97
N SER A 297 33.03 -30.15 -2.56
CA SER A 297 33.68 -31.11 -1.68
C SER A 297 33.23 -32.53 -2.04
N ARG A 298 34.19 -33.32 -2.51
CA ARG A 298 34.14 -34.79 -2.56
C ARG A 298 33.95 -35.33 -1.14
N ASP A 299 33.11 -36.36 -0.99
CA ASP A 299 33.54 -37.70 -0.54
C ASP A 299 32.34 -38.67 -0.39
N SER A 300 32.44 -39.76 -1.18
CA SER A 300 32.25 -41.18 -0.85
C SER A 300 30.97 -41.77 -0.22
N ASP A 301 30.36 -42.65 -1.02
CA ASP A 301 29.91 -44.04 -0.75
C ASP A 301 28.98 -44.37 0.44
N THR A 302 27.78 -44.91 0.16
CA THR A 302 27.46 -46.37 0.29
C THR A 302 25.97 -46.71 0.06
N GLU A 303 25.77 -47.95 -0.42
CA GLU A 303 24.59 -48.76 -0.79
C GLU A 303 23.39 -48.71 0.19
N SER A 304 22.11 -48.94 -0.18
CA SER A 304 21.59 -50.26 -0.59
C SER A 304 20.02 -50.29 -0.66
N ILE A 305 19.52 -51.02 -1.69
CA ILE A 305 18.44 -52.05 -1.69
C ILE A 305 16.93 -51.69 -1.64
N HIS A 306 16.26 -52.04 -2.76
CA HIS A 306 14.93 -52.67 -2.99
C HIS A 306 13.73 -52.40 -2.05
N SER A 307 12.59 -52.07 -2.67
CA SER A 307 11.51 -53.07 -2.90
C SER A 307 10.41 -52.55 -3.85
N GLN A 308 10.05 -53.40 -4.81
CA GLN A 308 8.96 -53.27 -5.78
C GLN A 308 7.61 -53.76 -5.22
N GLY A 309 6.52 -53.39 -5.91
CA GLY A 309 5.19 -54.02 -5.87
C GLY A 309 4.13 -53.05 -5.33
N HIS A 310 2.99 -52.78 -5.98
CA HIS A 310 2.14 -53.65 -6.78
C HIS A 310 1.16 -52.79 -7.60
N ASN A 311 1.03 -53.07 -8.90
CA ASN A 311 -0.07 -52.60 -9.75
C ASN A 311 -1.27 -53.55 -9.60
N THR A 312 -2.49 -53.00 -9.61
CA THR A 312 -3.69 -53.72 -10.07
C THR A 312 -4.68 -52.73 -10.68
N LEU A 313 -4.88 -52.90 -11.99
CA LEU A 313 -5.97 -52.33 -12.78
C LEU A 313 -7.28 -53.02 -12.43
N ASN A 314 -8.41 -52.31 -12.57
CA ASN A 314 -9.63 -52.92 -13.08
C ASN A 314 -10.48 -51.90 -13.84
N SER A 315 -10.64 -52.19 -15.13
CA SER A 315 -11.58 -51.57 -16.06
C SER A 315 -12.84 -52.44 -16.16
N THR A 316 -14.02 -51.84 -16.13
CA THR A 316 -15.19 -52.42 -16.82
C THR A 316 -16.14 -51.32 -17.28
N THR A 317 -16.44 -51.43 -18.57
CA THR A 317 -17.35 -50.66 -19.43
C THR A 317 -18.82 -51.03 -19.21
N SER A 318 -19.73 -50.06 -19.31
CA SER A 318 -21.06 -50.30 -19.91
C SER A 318 -21.66 -49.01 -20.46
N SER A 319 -21.99 -49.08 -21.74
CA SER A 319 -22.66 -48.13 -22.62
C SER A 319 -24.09 -47.78 -22.21
N ASN A 320 -24.49 -46.51 -22.37
CA ASN A 320 -25.79 -46.16 -22.95
C ASN A 320 -25.78 -44.75 -23.54
N ALA A 321 -26.25 -44.63 -24.78
CA ALA A 321 -26.31 -43.41 -25.57
C ALA A 321 -27.66 -42.69 -25.40
N GLY A 322 -27.65 -41.36 -25.48
CA GLY A 322 -28.87 -40.55 -25.57
C GLY A 322 -28.65 -39.03 -25.44
N GLY A 323 -28.15 -38.41 -26.51
CA GLY A 323 -28.43 -37.03 -26.96
C GLY A 323 -28.28 -35.85 -26.00
N ASN A 324 -27.26 -35.00 -26.20
CA ASN A 324 -27.44 -33.68 -26.83
C ASN A 324 -26.11 -32.92 -26.98
N THR A 325 -26.10 -32.10 -28.00
CA THR A 325 -25.03 -31.27 -28.58
C THR A 325 -24.39 -30.26 -27.62
N ALA A 326 -23.06 -30.31 -27.50
CA ALA A 326 -22.20 -29.13 -27.26
C ALA A 326 -20.79 -29.44 -27.79
N ALA A 327 -20.34 -28.64 -28.76
CA ALA A 327 -19.03 -28.78 -29.38
C ALA A 327 -17.92 -28.37 -28.40
N THR A 328 -17.05 -29.31 -28.10
CA THR A 328 -15.77 -29.13 -27.40
C THR A 328 -14.70 -28.70 -28.40
N ALA A 329 -14.05 -27.58 -28.14
CA ALA A 329 -12.70 -27.30 -28.60
C ALA A 329 -11.79 -27.33 -27.37
N GLY A 330 -10.84 -28.26 -27.36
CA GLY A 330 -9.93 -28.50 -26.25
C GLY A 330 -9.02 -27.30 -25.98
N GLY A 331 -8.90 -26.95 -24.71
CA GLY A 331 -7.91 -26.01 -24.19
C GLY A 331 -7.16 -26.69 -23.05
N VAL A 332 -5.85 -26.71 -23.17
CA VAL A 332 -4.87 -27.18 -22.19
C VAL A 332 -5.20 -26.61 -20.81
N ALA A 333 -5.21 -27.44 -19.77
CA ALA A 333 -5.26 -26.99 -18.38
C ALA A 333 -3.97 -26.21 -18.06
N GLY A 334 -3.96 -24.93 -18.40
CA GLY A 334 -3.00 -23.98 -17.88
C GLY A 334 -3.36 -23.67 -16.43
N ASN A 335 -2.36 -23.51 -15.57
CA ASN A 335 -2.54 -22.85 -14.28
C ASN A 335 -3.23 -21.50 -14.52
N GLU A 336 -4.53 -21.40 -14.30
CA GLU A 336 -5.20 -20.10 -14.20
C GLU A 336 -4.65 -19.45 -12.92
N GLN A 337 -3.64 -18.60 -13.09
CA GLN A 337 -3.14 -17.74 -12.03
C GLN A 337 -4.32 -16.91 -11.53
N GLU A 338 -4.63 -17.03 -10.24
CA GLU A 338 -5.74 -16.33 -9.62
C GLU A 338 -5.49 -14.82 -9.73
N LEU A 339 -6.28 -14.13 -10.55
CA LEU A 339 -6.20 -12.70 -10.73
C LEU A 339 -7.03 -12.01 -9.63
N HIS A 340 -6.53 -10.93 -9.05
CA HIS A 340 -7.30 -10.08 -8.12
C HIS A 340 -7.35 -8.63 -8.59
N ASP A 341 -8.39 -7.92 -8.17
CA ASP A 341 -8.52 -6.49 -8.45
C ASP A 341 -7.68 -5.71 -7.43
N ALA A 342 -6.65 -5.01 -7.92
CA ALA A 342 -5.72 -4.20 -7.16
C ALA A 342 -6.12 -2.71 -7.24
N VAL A 343 -6.07 -2.03 -6.10
CA VAL A 343 -6.31 -0.58 -6.00
C VAL A 343 -4.98 0.15 -6.10
N TYR A 344 -4.91 1.14 -6.98
CA TYR A 344 -3.78 2.07 -7.09
C TYR A 344 -4.24 3.47 -6.69
N VAL A 345 -3.79 3.93 -5.53
CA VAL A 345 -4.07 5.28 -5.03
C VAL A 345 -3.10 6.27 -5.66
N VAL A 346 -3.63 7.37 -6.19
CA VAL A 346 -2.85 8.44 -6.82
C VAL A 346 -2.80 9.68 -5.92
N GLY A 347 -3.81 9.96 -5.09
CA GLY A 347 -3.71 11.06 -4.11
C GLY A 347 -5.06 11.51 -3.60
N ALA A 348 -5.07 12.45 -2.66
CA ALA A 348 -6.32 13.03 -2.18
C ALA A 348 -6.90 13.99 -3.24
N LEU A 349 -8.22 14.00 -3.37
CA LEU A 349 -8.96 14.81 -4.34
C LEU A 349 -8.91 16.31 -3.97
N ASP A 350 -8.97 16.62 -2.68
CA ASP A 350 -8.94 17.98 -2.12
C ASP A 350 -7.54 18.62 -2.18
N GLU A 351 -6.49 17.81 -2.28
CA GLU A 351 -5.11 18.27 -2.48
C GLU A 351 -4.75 18.54 -3.95
N VAL A 352 -5.60 18.15 -4.91
CA VAL A 352 -5.29 18.31 -6.34
C VAL A 352 -5.19 19.79 -6.71
N ILE A 353 -4.04 20.18 -7.23
CA ILE A 353 -3.77 21.53 -7.71
C ILE A 353 -4.19 21.63 -9.18
N THR A 354 -5.18 22.46 -9.48
CA THR A 354 -5.61 22.71 -10.86
C THR A 354 -4.96 24.00 -11.40
N LEU A 355 -4.07 23.87 -12.39
CA LEU A 355 -3.39 25.00 -13.03
C LEU A 355 -3.54 24.90 -14.55
N ARG A 356 -4.06 25.96 -15.19
CA ARG A 356 -4.27 26.04 -16.65
C ARG A 356 -5.11 24.86 -17.21
N GLY A 357 -6.05 24.36 -16.42
CA GLY A 357 -6.92 23.24 -16.81
C GLY A 357 -6.28 21.85 -16.72
N MET A 358 -5.07 21.75 -16.17
CA MET A 358 -4.40 20.48 -15.86
C MET A 358 -4.38 20.26 -14.35
N ASN A 359 -4.47 18.99 -13.95
CA ASN A 359 -4.47 18.56 -12.56
C ASN A 359 -3.08 18.09 -12.14
N TYR A 360 -2.57 18.59 -11.02
CA TYR A 360 -1.28 18.23 -10.47
C TYR A 360 -1.46 17.69 -9.06
N HIS A 361 -0.83 16.56 -8.76
CA HIS A 361 -0.77 16.06 -7.39
C HIS A 361 0.47 16.65 -6.70
N PRO A 362 0.32 17.31 -5.54
CA PRO A 362 1.44 17.94 -4.82
C PRO A 362 2.62 17.00 -4.62
N ILE A 363 2.35 15.75 -4.23
CA ILE A 363 3.35 14.70 -4.01
C ILE A 363 4.30 14.47 -5.20
N ASP A 364 3.84 14.69 -6.44
CA ASP A 364 4.70 14.55 -7.63
C ASP A 364 5.70 15.70 -7.74
N ILE A 365 5.27 16.91 -7.40
CA ILE A 365 6.12 18.11 -7.37
C ILE A 365 7.07 18.02 -6.18
N GLU A 366 6.58 17.69 -5.00
CA GLU A 366 7.34 17.51 -3.76
C GLU A 366 8.46 16.49 -3.94
N ASN A 367 8.17 15.30 -4.48
CA ASN A 367 9.20 14.30 -4.76
C ASN A 367 10.28 14.80 -5.74
N SER A 368 9.94 15.74 -6.63
CA SER A 368 10.91 16.31 -7.57
C SER A 368 11.78 17.38 -6.89
N VAL A 369 11.17 18.19 -6.03
CA VAL A 369 11.88 19.16 -5.18
C VAL A 369 12.81 18.45 -4.20
N LEU A 370 12.37 17.41 -3.50
CA LEU A 370 13.22 16.61 -2.59
C LEU A 370 14.45 16.01 -3.30
N ARG A 371 14.31 15.62 -4.57
CA ARG A 371 15.43 15.07 -5.36
C ARG A 371 16.41 16.13 -5.84
N CYS A 372 16.04 17.41 -5.87
CA CYS A 372 16.88 18.44 -6.46
C CYS A 372 18.16 18.67 -5.63
N HIS A 373 18.09 18.53 -4.30
CA HIS A 373 19.24 18.73 -3.44
C HIS A 373 19.17 17.93 -2.13
N LYS A 374 20.29 17.32 -1.74
CA LYS A 374 20.41 16.45 -0.54
C LYS A 374 20.16 17.15 0.80
N LYS A 375 20.19 18.48 0.83
CA LYS A 375 19.93 19.27 2.05
C LYS A 375 18.46 19.60 2.23
N ILE A 376 17.59 19.31 1.26
CA ILE A 376 16.16 19.49 1.45
C ILE A 376 15.66 18.28 2.25
N ALA A 377 15.25 18.54 3.48
CA ALA A 377 14.80 17.53 4.42
C ALA A 377 13.34 17.16 4.15
N GLU A 378 12.50 18.19 4.05
CA GLU A 378 11.07 18.09 3.77
C GLU A 378 10.63 19.21 2.83
N CYS A 379 9.48 19.03 2.19
CA CYS A 379 8.86 20.08 1.40
C CYS A 379 7.34 19.92 1.36
N ALA A 380 6.66 21.04 1.15
CA ALA A 380 5.22 21.07 0.93
C ALA A 380 4.90 21.97 -0.26
N VAL A 381 3.96 21.53 -1.11
CA VAL A 381 3.54 22.28 -2.29
C VAL A 381 2.04 22.56 -2.24
N PHE A 382 1.66 23.82 -2.36
CA PHE A 382 0.25 24.23 -2.39
C PHE A 382 0.07 25.50 -3.22
N THR A 383 -1.19 25.90 -3.43
CA THR A 383 -1.52 27.15 -4.12
C THR A 383 -1.96 28.23 -3.15
N TRP A 384 -1.51 29.46 -3.36
CA TRP A 384 -1.98 30.64 -2.63
C TRP A 384 -2.23 31.80 -3.60
N THR A 385 -3.46 32.33 -3.63
CA THR A 385 -3.84 33.43 -4.55
C THR A 385 -3.54 33.15 -6.04
N ASN A 386 -3.74 31.90 -6.48
CA ASN A 386 -3.40 31.40 -7.83
C ASN A 386 -1.89 31.29 -8.15
N LEU A 387 -1.02 31.49 -7.16
CA LEU A 387 0.41 31.23 -7.27
C LEU A 387 0.73 29.83 -6.74
N LEU A 388 1.66 29.14 -7.39
CA LEU A 388 2.26 27.93 -6.85
C LEU A 388 3.29 28.32 -5.78
N VAL A 389 3.09 27.83 -4.56
CA VAL A 389 3.98 28.04 -3.42
C VAL A 389 4.68 26.72 -3.13
N VAL A 390 6.01 26.78 -3.02
CA VAL A 390 6.84 25.66 -2.61
C VAL A 390 7.53 26.03 -1.30
N VAL A 391 7.26 25.27 -0.25
CA VAL A 391 7.93 25.41 1.04
C VAL A 391 8.97 24.30 1.13
N VAL A 392 10.21 24.63 1.48
CA VAL A 392 11.31 23.68 1.67
C VAL A 392 11.92 23.86 3.04
N GLU A 393 12.07 22.75 3.76
CA GLU A 393 12.83 22.66 5.01
C GLU A 393 14.24 22.17 4.71
N LEU A 394 15.25 22.80 5.30
CA LEU A 394 16.64 22.50 5.02
C LEU A 394 17.35 21.85 6.21
N ASP A 395 18.03 20.74 5.95
CA ASP A 395 19.08 20.19 6.83
C ASP A 395 20.38 20.98 6.60
N GLY A 396 20.50 22.19 7.16
CA GLY A 396 21.75 22.97 7.12
C GLY A 396 21.58 24.47 7.32
N ASN A 397 22.71 25.20 7.25
CA ASN A 397 22.71 26.63 7.53
C ASN A 397 21.86 27.45 6.54
N GLU A 398 21.09 28.41 7.06
CA GLU A 398 20.31 29.39 6.29
C GLU A 398 21.10 30.12 5.19
N SER A 399 22.42 30.26 5.33
CA SER A 399 23.27 30.92 4.35
C SER A 399 23.24 30.28 2.96
N GLU A 400 22.89 28.99 2.87
CA GLU A 400 22.77 28.27 1.60
C GLU A 400 21.32 28.26 1.05
N ALA A 401 20.35 28.78 1.80
CA ALA A 401 18.94 28.79 1.44
C ALA A 401 18.67 29.49 0.10
N LEU A 402 19.30 30.65 -0.11
CA LEU A 402 19.10 31.47 -1.30
C LEU A 402 19.66 30.81 -2.57
N ASP A 403 20.73 30.02 -2.43
CA ASP A 403 21.33 29.30 -3.56
C ASP A 403 20.45 28.14 -4.06
N LEU A 404 19.58 27.61 -3.19
CA LEU A 404 18.65 26.55 -3.53
C LEU A 404 17.38 27.05 -4.22
N VAL A 405 17.01 28.33 -4.06
CA VAL A 405 15.79 28.87 -4.68
C VAL A 405 15.79 28.71 -6.21
N PRO A 406 16.83 29.12 -6.97
CA PRO A 406 16.88 28.90 -8.42
C PRO A 406 16.85 27.42 -8.81
N LEU A 407 17.46 26.55 -7.98
CA LEU A 407 17.49 25.11 -8.24
C LEU A 407 16.08 24.50 -8.11
N VAL A 408 15.35 24.87 -7.05
CA VAL A 408 13.96 24.43 -6.84
C VAL A 408 13.06 24.93 -7.96
N THR A 409 13.14 26.22 -8.31
CA THR A 409 12.29 26.79 -9.38
C THR A 409 12.59 26.19 -10.75
N ASN A 410 13.87 25.97 -11.09
CA ASN A 410 14.26 25.31 -12.33
C ASN A 410 13.79 23.85 -12.39
N THR A 411 13.93 23.08 -11.30
CA THR A 411 13.47 21.69 -11.25
C THR A 411 11.97 21.58 -11.49
N VAL A 412 11.18 22.44 -10.84
CA VAL A 412 9.72 22.47 -11.03
C VAL A 412 9.35 22.91 -12.46
N LEU A 413 10.08 23.86 -13.03
CA LEU A 413 9.85 24.30 -14.41
C LEU A 413 10.17 23.19 -15.42
N GLU A 414 11.31 22.52 -15.29
CA GLU A 414 11.77 21.49 -16.24
C GLU A 414 10.91 20.22 -16.16
N GLU A 415 10.67 19.69 -14.95
CA GLU A 415 9.95 18.43 -14.77
C GLU A 415 8.41 18.60 -14.85
N HIS A 416 7.87 19.72 -14.34
CA HIS A 416 6.42 19.92 -14.23
C HIS A 416 5.85 20.94 -15.21
N GLN A 417 6.69 21.74 -15.87
CA GLN A 417 6.28 22.82 -16.76
C GLN A 417 5.41 23.86 -16.04
N LEU A 418 5.74 24.09 -14.76
CA LEU A 418 5.06 25.04 -13.88
C LEU A 418 6.02 26.15 -13.45
N ILE A 419 5.48 27.36 -13.31
CA ILE A 419 6.21 28.50 -12.77
C ILE A 419 5.89 28.59 -11.29
N VAL A 420 6.92 28.50 -10.45
CA VAL A 420 6.80 28.72 -9.01
C VAL A 420 6.66 30.21 -8.76
N GLY A 421 5.59 30.62 -8.06
CA GLY A 421 5.34 32.01 -7.73
C GLY A 421 6.08 32.45 -6.47
N VAL A 422 6.16 31.57 -5.47
CA VAL A 422 6.84 31.83 -4.20
C VAL A 422 7.58 30.59 -3.75
N VAL A 423 8.86 30.74 -3.37
CA VAL A 423 9.61 29.73 -2.64
C VAL A 423 9.80 30.24 -1.22
N VAL A 424 9.35 29.46 -0.25
CA VAL A 424 9.56 29.71 1.18
C VAL A 424 10.60 28.71 1.66
N VAL A 425 11.67 29.21 2.26
CA VAL A 425 12.67 28.36 2.90
C VAL A 425 12.48 28.47 4.41
N VAL A 426 12.39 27.32 5.07
CA VAL A 426 12.31 27.21 6.53
C VAL A 426 13.52 26.42 7.04
N ASP A 427 13.96 26.77 8.25
CA ASP A 427 15.04 26.11 9.02
C ASP A 427 14.41 25.36 10.21
#